data_AF-B8CAQ7-F1
#
_entry.id   AF-B8CAQ7-F1
#
_cell.length_a   1.000
_cell.length_b   1.000
_cell.length_c   1.000
_cell.angle_alpha   90.00
_cell.angle_beta   90.00
_cell.angle_gamma   90.00
#
_symmetry.space_group_name_H-M   'P 1'
#
loop_
_entity.id
_entity.type
_entity.pdbx_description
1 polymer ?
#
loop_
_entity_poly.entity_id
_entity_poly.type
_entity_poly.pdbx_seq_one_letter_code
_entity_poly.pdbx_strand_id
1 'polypeptide(L)'
;MKFNRFVFIVILSLVKTTTLVSATDAPTKSPTAPPTVYAGTSKWYVSYEDQVCKQDCEVADGSDCGGITRDSFTIANGLYATAGACCSARLSYLDVNYCEDRSLATPVGTDMYYAKQSDGYCVQDTGDTMANFDYESSVCRKDCDPDATGADPSCEVATLSTYIYYDDASTCCSSTLGWIPTDTCAAVSEGGTAASSTGTEKWYADYSGEQHCVKDCEYDAADASTDTCGGVLESTAGVMLYDEADECCAAKFSWLEADLCVELSAQANGGYTSKWYVSYQDYVCVKDCEVDATNNPECGGNPSDTSVRLFADAGTCCSSMLGWITSDICESFSEGGTAVSNDGTNKWYAMYGDNLCVKDCATGGADATCGGVIDNTAGVAFCDDAATCCEAKFTWVDKDLCEAVSNNAGSFTDKFYVDYANEKCVQDCDSSGGDPCGGNPDDLSTRLYDTKETCCSTALGWLKEGTCVANTDGTTATGSNNWYVDWGDSKCVQDCPESSGGNCGGLAEDWDLLYSSSTECCGRLPWVDVSSCT
;
A
#
# COMPACT_ATOMS: atom_id res chain seq x y z
N MET A 1 52.39 -96.04 -49.59
CA MET A 1 51.77 -97.03 -48.69
C MET A 1 50.66 -96.36 -47.91
N LYS A 2 49.63 -97.14 -47.58
CA LYS A 2 48.29 -96.75 -47.10
C LYS A 2 48.27 -96.06 -45.72
N PHE A 3 47.10 -95.47 -45.48
CA PHE A 3 46.39 -95.17 -44.23
C PHE A 3 46.47 -93.74 -43.70
N ASN A 4 45.42 -93.18 -43.10
CA ASN A 4 44.01 -92.96 -43.45
C ASN A 4 43.54 -91.84 -42.50
N ARG A 5 42.52 -91.08 -42.92
CA ARG A 5 41.87 -89.94 -42.23
C ARG A 5 41.41 -90.22 -40.80
N PHE A 6 41.21 -89.18 -39.97
CA PHE A 6 39.89 -88.58 -39.68
C PHE A 6 39.96 -87.39 -38.68
N VAL A 7 39.21 -86.34 -39.02
CA VAL A 7 38.93 -85.13 -38.23
C VAL A 7 37.55 -85.31 -37.58
N PHE A 8 37.43 -84.99 -36.30
CA PHE A 8 36.17 -85.02 -35.55
C PHE A 8 35.47 -83.64 -35.61
N ILE A 9 34.24 -83.62 -36.12
CA ILE A 9 33.23 -82.58 -35.88
C ILE A 9 32.03 -83.31 -35.27
N VAL A 10 31.65 -82.94 -34.05
CA VAL A 10 30.45 -83.48 -33.38
C VAL A 10 29.31 -82.49 -33.57
N ILE A 11 28.36 -82.91 -34.39
CA ILE A 11 26.98 -82.41 -34.43
C ILE A 11 26.20 -83.34 -33.49
N LEU A 12 25.53 -82.80 -32.46
CA LEU A 12 24.56 -83.55 -31.67
C LEU A 12 23.14 -83.08 -32.01
N SER A 13 22.42 -83.93 -32.74
CA SER A 13 20.99 -83.81 -33.03
C SER A 13 20.13 -84.37 -31.90
N LEU A 14 18.93 -83.77 -31.77
CA LEU A 14 17.83 -84.22 -30.93
C LEU A 14 17.46 -85.70 -31.16
N VAL A 15 17.31 -86.45 -30.07
CA VAL A 15 16.53 -87.70 -30.05
C VAL A 15 15.36 -87.51 -29.10
N LYS A 16 14.16 -87.66 -29.67
CA LYS A 16 12.86 -87.63 -29.00
C LYS A 16 12.55 -89.04 -28.49
N THR A 17 12.53 -89.23 -27.17
CA THR A 17 12.19 -90.51 -26.55
C THR A 17 10.73 -90.46 -26.08
N THR A 18 9.85 -91.18 -26.78
CA THR A 18 8.45 -91.34 -26.40
C THR A 18 8.33 -92.61 -25.53
N THR A 19 8.16 -92.45 -24.22
CA THR A 19 7.78 -93.55 -23.32
C THR A 19 6.30 -93.46 -23.00
N LEU A 20 5.53 -94.39 -23.56
CA LEU A 20 4.17 -94.72 -23.14
C LEU A 20 4.26 -95.56 -21.85
N VAL A 21 3.67 -95.08 -20.76
CA VAL A 21 3.44 -95.87 -19.55
C VAL A 21 1.94 -96.00 -19.33
N SER A 22 1.49 -97.25 -19.23
CA SER A 22 0.11 -97.66 -18.99
C SER A 22 -0.43 -97.16 -17.65
N ALA A 23 -1.74 -96.94 -17.59
CA ALA A 23 -2.47 -96.52 -16.41
C ALA A 23 -2.29 -97.52 -15.24
N THR A 24 -1.72 -97.02 -14.14
CA THR A 24 -1.70 -97.67 -12.83
C THR A 24 -2.74 -96.99 -11.93
N ASP A 25 -3.31 -97.77 -11.03
CA ASP A 25 -4.51 -97.49 -10.21
C ASP A 25 -4.57 -96.13 -9.49
N ALA A 26 -5.82 -95.71 -9.20
CA ALA A 26 -6.14 -94.47 -8.50
C ALA A 26 -5.46 -94.39 -7.11
N PRO A 27 -4.74 -93.30 -6.79
CA PRO A 27 -4.14 -93.10 -5.48
C PRO A 27 -5.23 -92.85 -4.43
N THR A 28 -5.24 -93.66 -3.37
CA THR A 28 -6.21 -93.63 -2.26
C THR A 28 -5.84 -92.65 -1.14
N LYS A 29 -5.06 -91.58 -1.41
CA LYS A 29 -4.77 -90.53 -0.42
C LYS A 29 -4.74 -89.15 -1.05
N SER A 30 -5.51 -88.22 -0.48
CA SER A 30 -5.46 -86.79 -0.80
C SER A 30 -4.04 -86.24 -0.58
N PRO A 31 -3.55 -85.33 -1.46
CA PRO A 31 -2.30 -84.62 -1.22
C PRO A 31 -2.40 -83.76 0.04
N THR A 32 -1.47 -83.93 0.97
CA THR A 32 -1.41 -83.16 2.23
C THR A 32 -0.57 -81.88 2.13
N ALA A 33 -0.17 -81.46 0.92
CA ALA A 33 0.50 -80.19 0.69
C ALA A 33 -0.09 -79.51 -0.56
N PRO A 34 -0.41 -78.20 -0.50
CA PRO A 34 -0.76 -77.45 -1.71
C PRO A 34 0.43 -77.41 -2.68
N PRO A 35 0.20 -77.34 -4.00
CA PRO A 35 1.30 -77.14 -4.96
C PRO A 35 2.01 -75.82 -4.64
N THR A 36 3.29 -75.89 -4.26
CA THR A 36 4.07 -74.74 -3.76
C THR A 36 4.86 -73.97 -4.81
N VAL A 37 4.59 -74.14 -6.11
CA VAL A 37 5.23 -73.29 -7.13
C VAL A 37 4.17 -72.84 -8.13
N TYR A 38 3.68 -71.61 -7.95
CA TYR A 38 2.89 -70.93 -8.97
C TYR A 38 3.89 -70.35 -9.96
N ALA A 39 4.03 -70.96 -11.13
CA ALA A 39 4.71 -70.32 -12.24
C ALA A 39 3.79 -69.18 -12.72
N GLY A 40 4.28 -67.94 -12.75
CA GLY A 40 3.50 -66.78 -13.21
C GLY A 40 2.88 -67.01 -14.60
N THR A 41 1.78 -66.31 -14.91
CA THR A 41 0.99 -66.55 -16.13
C THR A 41 1.56 -65.90 -17.39
N SER A 42 2.63 -65.11 -17.27
CA SER A 42 3.20 -64.24 -18.32
C SER A 42 2.21 -63.24 -18.91
N LYS A 43 1.07 -63.02 -18.24
CA LYS A 43 0.08 -62.01 -18.60
C LYS A 43 0.34 -60.71 -17.85
N TRP A 44 -0.22 -59.63 -18.36
CA TRP A 44 -0.06 -58.30 -17.82
C TRP A 44 -1.20 -57.95 -16.86
N TYR A 45 -0.88 -57.27 -15.77
CA TYR A 45 -1.85 -56.71 -14.84
C TYR A 45 -1.50 -55.27 -14.50
N VAL A 46 -2.50 -54.49 -14.11
CA VAL A 46 -2.30 -53.08 -13.76
C VAL A 46 -1.71 -52.95 -12.36
N SER A 47 -0.63 -52.18 -12.23
CA SER A 47 -0.17 -51.63 -10.95
C SER A 47 -0.69 -50.20 -10.84
N TYR A 48 -1.70 -50.00 -10.00
CA TYR A 48 -2.26 -48.65 -9.76
C TYR A 48 -1.31 -47.77 -8.94
N GLU A 49 -0.42 -48.38 -8.16
CA GLU A 49 0.59 -47.65 -7.40
C GLU A 49 1.65 -47.04 -8.33
N ASP A 50 2.12 -47.84 -9.29
CA ASP A 50 3.15 -47.41 -10.24
C ASP A 50 2.57 -46.77 -11.52
N GLN A 51 1.26 -46.79 -11.69
CA GLN A 51 0.56 -46.30 -12.88
C GLN A 51 1.05 -46.95 -14.20
N VAL A 52 1.52 -48.20 -14.14
CA VAL A 52 1.98 -49.01 -15.28
C VAL A 52 1.34 -50.39 -15.24
N CYS A 53 1.46 -51.13 -16.34
CA CYS A 53 1.16 -52.54 -16.38
C CYS A 53 2.43 -53.35 -16.14
N LYS A 54 2.33 -54.44 -15.38
CA LYS A 54 3.45 -55.33 -15.08
C LYS A 54 3.14 -56.75 -15.50
N GLN A 55 4.16 -57.51 -15.90
CA GLN A 55 4.01 -58.91 -16.28
C GLN A 55 4.02 -59.83 -15.04
N ASP A 56 3.09 -60.78 -15.00
CA ASP A 56 2.96 -61.80 -13.95
C ASP A 56 3.98 -62.93 -14.17
N CYS A 57 5.11 -62.87 -13.46
CA CYS A 57 6.22 -63.82 -13.57
C CYS A 57 6.98 -64.04 -12.25
N GLU A 58 7.76 -65.12 -12.19
CA GLU A 58 8.34 -65.67 -10.94
C GLU A 58 9.68 -65.04 -10.52
N VAL A 59 10.46 -64.48 -11.45
CA VAL A 59 11.78 -63.90 -11.18
C VAL A 59 11.89 -62.54 -11.84
N ALA A 60 12.18 -61.49 -11.06
CA ALA A 60 12.56 -60.19 -11.57
C ALA A 60 14.00 -60.26 -12.11
N ASP A 61 14.17 -60.70 -13.35
CA ASP A 61 15.46 -60.81 -14.03
C ASP A 61 15.77 -59.61 -14.94
N GLY A 62 15.16 -58.46 -14.67
CA GLY A 62 15.24 -57.27 -15.53
C GLY A 62 14.35 -57.36 -16.79
N SER A 63 13.46 -58.36 -16.88
CA SER A 63 12.29 -58.33 -17.75
C SER A 63 11.15 -57.53 -17.10
N ASP A 64 10.04 -57.30 -17.83
CA ASP A 64 8.87 -56.48 -17.46
C ASP A 64 8.07 -57.00 -16.23
N CYS A 65 8.74 -57.74 -15.35
CA CYS A 65 8.19 -58.59 -14.33
C CYS A 65 7.81 -57.81 -13.06
N GLY A 66 6.52 -57.82 -12.72
CA GLY A 66 6.01 -57.24 -11.47
C GLY A 66 5.95 -58.21 -10.29
N GLY A 67 6.38 -59.46 -10.51
CA GLY A 67 6.19 -60.55 -9.57
C GLY A 67 4.87 -61.30 -9.78
N ILE A 68 4.63 -62.33 -8.96
CA ILE A 68 3.45 -63.16 -9.08
C ILE A 68 2.25 -62.46 -8.41
N THR A 69 1.24 -62.08 -9.19
CA THR A 69 -0.01 -61.53 -8.65
C THR A 69 -0.82 -62.64 -7.97
N ARG A 70 -0.85 -62.63 -6.63
CA ARG A 70 -1.66 -63.57 -5.82
C ARG A 70 -2.90 -62.95 -5.21
N ASP A 71 -3.07 -61.64 -5.31
CA ASP A 71 -4.23 -60.99 -4.73
C ASP A 71 -5.45 -61.17 -5.63
N SER A 72 -6.57 -61.51 -5.01
CA SER A 72 -7.81 -61.78 -5.73
C SER A 72 -8.38 -60.55 -6.43
N PHE A 73 -7.92 -59.35 -6.07
CA PHE A 73 -8.37 -58.08 -6.64
C PHE A 73 -7.75 -57.86 -8.02
N THR A 74 -6.44 -58.05 -8.18
CA THR A 74 -5.72 -57.97 -9.45
C THR A 74 -6.21 -59.01 -10.44
N ILE A 75 -6.43 -60.25 -10.00
CA ILE A 75 -6.97 -61.33 -10.84
C ILE A 75 -8.42 -61.01 -11.29
N ALA A 76 -9.25 -60.45 -10.40
CA ALA A 76 -10.61 -60.03 -10.74
C ALA A 76 -10.65 -58.81 -11.69
N ASN A 77 -9.62 -57.96 -11.65
CA ASN A 77 -9.44 -56.85 -12.57
C ASN A 77 -8.85 -57.26 -13.94
N GLY A 78 -8.58 -58.56 -14.12
CA GLY A 78 -8.26 -59.13 -15.41
C GLY A 78 -6.77 -59.17 -15.70
N LEU A 79 -6.37 -60.25 -16.37
CA LEU A 79 -5.01 -60.47 -16.86
C LEU A 79 -5.02 -60.34 -18.39
N TYR A 80 -4.16 -59.48 -18.90
CA TYR A 80 -4.12 -59.05 -20.29
C TYR A 80 -3.00 -59.75 -21.06
N ALA A 81 -3.17 -59.92 -22.37
CA ALA A 81 -2.18 -60.60 -23.20
C ALA A 81 -0.95 -59.73 -23.48
N THR A 82 -1.10 -58.41 -23.48
CA THR A 82 -0.05 -57.42 -23.74
C THR A 82 -0.16 -56.25 -22.76
N ALA A 83 0.92 -55.49 -22.60
CA ALA A 83 0.95 -54.24 -21.84
C ALA A 83 -0.06 -53.23 -22.38
N GLY A 84 -0.09 -52.98 -23.71
CA GLY A 84 -1.05 -52.06 -24.33
C GLY A 84 -2.52 -52.43 -24.11
N ALA A 85 -2.85 -53.73 -24.09
CA ALA A 85 -4.20 -54.19 -23.78
C ALA A 85 -4.57 -53.96 -22.30
N CYS A 86 -3.60 -54.06 -21.38
CA CYS A 86 -3.77 -53.71 -19.99
C CYS A 86 -3.95 -52.20 -19.82
N CYS A 87 -3.08 -51.40 -20.43
CA CYS A 87 -3.12 -49.94 -20.42
C CYS A 87 -4.45 -49.39 -20.97
N SER A 88 -4.85 -49.83 -22.16
CA SER A 88 -6.14 -49.44 -22.77
C SER A 88 -7.34 -49.74 -21.89
N ALA A 89 -7.29 -50.85 -21.14
CA ALA A 89 -8.42 -51.34 -20.37
C ALA A 89 -8.51 -50.75 -18.95
N ARG A 90 -7.37 -50.41 -18.34
CA ARG A 90 -7.29 -50.06 -16.92
C ARG A 90 -6.67 -48.70 -16.62
N LEU A 91 -5.91 -48.16 -17.56
CA LEU A 91 -5.23 -46.86 -17.48
C LEU A 91 -5.64 -45.98 -18.66
N SER A 92 -6.92 -46.03 -19.05
CA SER A 92 -7.45 -45.31 -20.23
C SER A 92 -7.42 -43.79 -20.13
N TYR A 93 -7.04 -43.24 -18.97
CA TYR A 93 -6.78 -41.82 -18.76
C TYR A 93 -5.33 -41.43 -19.09
N LEU A 94 -4.45 -42.42 -19.28
CA LEU A 94 -3.12 -42.24 -19.86
C LEU A 94 -3.19 -42.54 -21.35
N ASP A 95 -2.28 -41.94 -22.11
CA ASP A 95 -2.07 -42.39 -23.49
C ASP A 95 -1.63 -43.86 -23.50
N VAL A 96 -2.22 -44.64 -24.40
CA VAL A 96 -2.02 -46.10 -24.43
C VAL A 96 -0.57 -46.47 -24.74
N ASN A 97 0.09 -45.72 -25.64
CA ASN A 97 1.46 -45.97 -26.04
C ASN A 97 2.40 -45.58 -24.90
N TYR A 98 2.19 -44.40 -24.29
CA TYR A 98 2.93 -43.96 -23.10
C TYR A 98 2.90 -44.99 -21.96
N CYS A 99 1.70 -45.48 -21.65
CA CYS A 99 1.55 -46.50 -20.63
C CYS A 99 2.21 -47.83 -21.04
N GLU A 100 2.05 -48.25 -22.29
CA GLU A 100 2.65 -49.50 -22.80
C GLU A 100 4.18 -49.45 -22.74
N ASP A 101 4.78 -48.35 -23.18
CA ASP A 101 6.24 -48.20 -23.23
C ASP A 101 6.85 -48.13 -21.82
N ARG A 102 6.21 -47.42 -20.88
CA ARG A 102 6.61 -47.41 -19.46
C ARG A 102 6.38 -48.72 -18.73
N SER A 103 5.53 -49.58 -19.26
CA SER A 103 5.28 -50.92 -18.71
C SER A 103 6.40 -51.90 -19.05
N LEU A 104 7.30 -51.54 -19.99
CA LEU A 104 8.46 -52.33 -20.35
C LEU A 104 9.64 -52.07 -19.39
N ALA A 105 10.50 -53.06 -19.23
CA ALA A 105 11.69 -53.02 -18.37
C ALA A 105 12.77 -52.07 -18.86
N THR A 106 12.71 -51.70 -20.14
CA THR A 106 13.48 -50.59 -20.69
C THR A 106 12.47 -49.65 -21.34
N PRO A 107 11.96 -48.66 -20.60
CA PRO A 107 11.07 -47.66 -21.16
C PRO A 107 11.74 -47.02 -22.38
N VAL A 108 11.11 -47.19 -23.54
CA VAL A 108 11.43 -46.39 -24.72
C VAL A 108 10.61 -45.12 -24.60
N GLY A 109 11.20 -43.95 -24.82
CA GLY A 109 10.45 -42.69 -24.81
C GLY A 109 9.35 -42.72 -25.86
N THR A 110 8.28 -41.95 -25.64
CA THR A 110 7.17 -41.87 -26.60
C THR A 110 7.48 -41.03 -27.85
N ASP A 111 8.64 -40.36 -27.88
CA ASP A 111 9.01 -39.33 -28.87
C ASP A 111 8.01 -38.15 -28.95
N MET A 112 7.05 -38.07 -28.02
CA MET A 112 6.03 -37.02 -27.94
C MET A 112 6.48 -35.86 -27.04
N TYR A 113 5.87 -34.69 -27.23
CA TYR A 113 6.17 -33.47 -26.48
C TYR A 113 5.20 -33.26 -25.31
N TYR A 114 5.71 -32.85 -24.15
CA TYR A 114 4.89 -32.38 -23.03
C TYR A 114 5.39 -31.02 -22.51
N ALA A 115 4.48 -30.22 -21.94
CA ALA A 115 4.78 -28.86 -21.52
C ALA A 115 5.39 -28.78 -20.12
N LYS A 116 6.51 -28.08 -19.99
CA LYS A 116 7.11 -27.69 -18.70
C LYS A 116 6.68 -26.25 -18.39
N GLN A 117 5.53 -26.11 -17.72
CA GLN A 117 4.84 -24.82 -17.58
C GLN A 117 5.67 -23.72 -16.92
N SER A 118 6.49 -24.07 -15.93
CA SER A 118 7.38 -23.14 -15.24
C SER A 118 8.48 -22.58 -16.13
N ASP A 119 8.91 -23.35 -17.13
CA ASP A 119 10.12 -23.05 -17.89
C ASP A 119 9.82 -22.57 -19.31
N GLY A 120 8.56 -22.63 -19.73
CA GLY A 120 8.12 -22.01 -20.98
C GLY A 120 8.49 -22.78 -22.26
N TYR A 121 8.75 -24.08 -22.19
CA TYR A 121 8.99 -24.91 -23.38
C TYR A 121 8.38 -26.31 -23.26
N CYS A 122 8.40 -27.05 -24.37
CA CYS A 122 7.96 -28.43 -24.42
C CYS A 122 9.16 -29.37 -24.54
N VAL A 123 9.16 -30.45 -23.77
CA VAL A 123 10.22 -31.46 -23.73
C VAL A 123 9.79 -32.66 -24.55
N GLN A 124 10.68 -33.17 -25.41
CA GLN A 124 10.46 -34.44 -26.09
C GLN A 124 10.81 -35.62 -25.16
N ASP A 125 9.89 -36.55 -25.00
CA ASP A 125 10.09 -37.78 -24.23
C ASP A 125 10.89 -38.81 -25.06
N THR A 126 12.21 -38.75 -24.96
CA THR A 126 13.14 -39.59 -25.76
C THR A 126 13.67 -40.84 -25.02
N GLY A 127 13.14 -41.15 -23.84
CA GLY A 127 13.49 -42.34 -23.05
C GLY A 127 14.80 -42.25 -22.28
N ASP A 128 15.78 -41.48 -22.75
CA ASP A 128 17.09 -41.31 -22.10
C ASP A 128 17.13 -40.17 -21.06
N THR A 129 16.13 -39.29 -21.01
CA THR A 129 16.19 -38.00 -20.28
C THR A 129 15.25 -37.85 -19.07
N MET A 130 14.74 -38.94 -18.48
CA MET A 130 13.97 -38.80 -17.25
C MET A 130 14.88 -38.61 -16.03
N ALA A 131 15.36 -37.37 -15.84
CA ALA A 131 15.81 -36.90 -14.55
C ALA A 131 14.58 -36.64 -13.65
N ASN A 132 14.59 -37.21 -12.46
CA ASN A 132 13.55 -37.10 -11.45
C ASN A 132 13.43 -35.63 -10.98
N PHE A 133 12.28 -34.99 -11.16
CA PHE A 133 12.07 -33.60 -10.74
C PHE A 133 11.44 -33.59 -9.35
N ASP A 134 12.26 -33.29 -8.34
CA ASP A 134 11.82 -32.97 -6.99
C ASP A 134 11.33 -31.52 -6.96
N TYR A 135 10.06 -31.32 -6.61
CA TYR A 135 9.42 -30.00 -6.59
C TYR A 135 10.02 -29.07 -5.52
N GLU A 136 10.82 -29.58 -4.57
CA GLU A 136 11.38 -28.77 -3.49
C GLU A 136 12.81 -28.27 -3.72
N SER A 137 13.54 -28.69 -4.77
CA SER A 137 14.99 -28.36 -4.84
C SER A 137 15.60 -27.94 -6.18
N SER A 138 14.89 -27.87 -7.30
CA SER A 138 15.38 -27.28 -8.57
C SER A 138 16.77 -27.76 -9.06
N VAL A 139 17.14 -29.03 -8.87
CA VAL A 139 18.39 -29.61 -9.44
C VAL A 139 18.15 -30.98 -10.08
N CYS A 140 18.69 -31.21 -11.29
CA CYS A 140 18.65 -32.52 -11.95
C CYS A 140 19.52 -33.57 -11.23
N ARG A 141 18.95 -34.71 -10.85
CA ARG A 141 19.69 -35.88 -10.33
C ARG A 141 19.50 -37.13 -11.18
N LYS A 142 20.55 -37.96 -11.23
CA LYS A 142 20.64 -39.18 -12.03
C LYS A 142 19.82 -40.33 -11.43
N ASP A 143 19.02 -41.01 -12.24
CA ASP A 143 18.24 -42.19 -11.87
C ASP A 143 19.16 -43.41 -11.62
N CYS A 144 18.93 -44.15 -10.53
CA CYS A 144 19.70 -45.33 -10.14
C CYS A 144 18.77 -46.40 -9.55
N ASP A 145 18.92 -47.63 -10.05
CA ASP A 145 18.22 -48.85 -9.61
C ASP A 145 18.34 -49.08 -8.08
N PRO A 146 17.23 -49.06 -7.32
CA PRO A 146 17.26 -49.18 -5.87
C PRO A 146 17.68 -50.57 -5.35
N ASP A 147 17.77 -51.60 -6.20
CA ASP A 147 18.17 -52.95 -5.80
C ASP A 147 19.67 -53.27 -6.04
N ALA A 148 20.46 -52.31 -6.54
CA ALA A 148 21.90 -52.46 -6.60
C ALA A 148 22.52 -52.41 -5.18
N THR A 149 23.30 -53.43 -4.81
CA THR A 149 23.95 -53.52 -3.49
C THR A 149 24.85 -52.31 -3.21
N GLY A 150 24.34 -51.35 -2.44
CA GLY A 150 25.06 -50.13 -2.02
C GLY A 150 24.18 -48.87 -1.92
N ALA A 151 22.91 -49.00 -1.53
CA ALA A 151 21.92 -47.90 -1.59
C ALA A 151 22.32 -46.64 -0.79
N ASP A 152 22.26 -45.50 -1.47
CA ASP A 152 22.33 -44.14 -0.92
C ASP A 152 20.96 -43.78 -0.31
N PRO A 153 20.88 -43.27 0.93
CA PRO A 153 19.62 -42.87 1.57
C PRO A 153 18.87 -41.70 0.90
N SER A 154 19.35 -41.13 -0.21
CA SER A 154 18.68 -40.04 -0.94
C SER A 154 17.71 -40.47 -2.05
N CYS A 155 17.30 -41.73 -2.13
CA CYS A 155 16.35 -42.21 -3.15
C CYS A 155 14.88 -42.13 -2.67
N GLU A 156 14.03 -41.38 -3.38
CA GLU A 156 12.57 -41.42 -3.25
C GLU A 156 11.87 -41.75 -4.58
N VAL A 157 10.70 -42.38 -4.49
CA VAL A 157 9.90 -42.88 -5.61
C VAL A 157 9.02 -41.75 -6.18
N ALA A 158 9.11 -41.53 -7.50
CA ALA A 158 8.41 -40.45 -8.20
C ALA A 158 6.88 -40.64 -8.23
N THR A 159 6.14 -39.54 -8.04
CA THR A 159 4.70 -39.47 -8.35
C THR A 159 4.53 -38.85 -9.75
N LEU A 160 3.94 -39.60 -10.68
CA LEU A 160 3.70 -39.15 -12.06
C LEU A 160 2.54 -38.15 -12.12
N SER A 161 2.80 -36.94 -12.59
CA SER A 161 1.77 -35.98 -13.00
C SER A 161 1.14 -36.36 -14.35
N THR A 162 -0.15 -36.06 -14.53
CA THR A 162 -0.89 -36.26 -15.78
C THR A 162 -0.47 -35.22 -16.83
N TYR A 163 0.65 -35.46 -17.52
CA TYR A 163 1.03 -34.65 -18.67
C TYR A 163 0.12 -34.94 -19.87
N ILE A 164 -0.26 -33.88 -20.59
CA ILE A 164 -0.89 -33.99 -21.92
C ILE A 164 0.24 -33.98 -22.94
N TYR A 165 0.29 -35.03 -23.76
CA TYR A 165 1.32 -35.21 -24.78
C TYR A 165 0.83 -34.73 -26.16
N TYR A 166 1.77 -34.28 -26.98
CA TYR A 166 1.53 -33.71 -28.30
C TYR A 166 2.52 -34.28 -29.33
N ASP A 167 2.06 -34.44 -30.57
CA ASP A 167 2.87 -35.04 -31.65
C ASP A 167 4.05 -34.17 -32.09
N ASP A 168 3.98 -32.86 -31.85
CA ASP A 168 5.02 -31.90 -32.19
C ASP A 168 5.07 -30.74 -31.20
N ALA A 169 6.23 -30.08 -31.13
CA ALA A 169 6.48 -29.00 -30.20
C ALA A 169 5.56 -27.79 -30.42
N SER A 170 5.27 -27.43 -31.67
CA SER A 170 4.40 -26.30 -32.00
C SER A 170 2.97 -26.51 -31.49
N THR A 171 2.44 -27.72 -31.64
CA THR A 171 1.11 -28.10 -31.13
C THR A 171 1.08 -28.10 -29.60
N CYS A 172 2.16 -28.58 -28.94
CA CYS A 172 2.31 -28.46 -27.50
C CYS A 172 2.28 -26.99 -27.04
N CYS A 173 3.18 -26.17 -27.58
CA CYS A 173 3.36 -24.77 -27.24
C CYS A 173 2.08 -23.93 -27.42
N SER A 174 1.39 -24.08 -28.55
CA SER A 174 0.14 -23.34 -28.81
C SER A 174 -1.02 -23.76 -27.91
N SER A 175 -1.02 -25.00 -27.43
CA SER A 175 -2.10 -25.56 -26.61
C SER A 175 -1.95 -25.26 -25.12
N THR A 176 -0.72 -25.17 -24.62
CA THR A 176 -0.45 -25.08 -23.17
C THR A 176 0.32 -23.83 -22.75
N LEU A 177 1.03 -23.16 -23.65
CA LEU A 177 1.95 -22.06 -23.36
C LEU A 177 1.58 -20.80 -24.16
N GLY A 178 0.29 -20.46 -24.22
CA GLY A 178 -0.24 -19.33 -25.01
C GLY A 178 0.23 -17.94 -24.55
N TRP A 179 1.00 -17.84 -23.47
CA TRP A 179 1.68 -16.62 -23.02
C TRP A 179 3.05 -16.42 -23.71
N ILE A 180 3.57 -17.42 -24.41
CA ILE A 180 4.76 -17.35 -25.26
C ILE A 180 4.33 -17.47 -26.73
N PRO A 181 4.91 -16.71 -27.68
CA PRO A 181 4.69 -16.95 -29.09
C PRO A 181 5.01 -18.40 -29.49
N THR A 182 4.08 -19.07 -30.19
CA THR A 182 4.19 -20.50 -30.54
C THR A 182 5.49 -20.86 -31.24
N ASP A 183 5.91 -20.07 -32.23
CA ASP A 183 7.13 -20.33 -33.02
C ASP A 183 8.39 -20.24 -32.14
N THR A 184 8.38 -19.35 -31.16
CA THR A 184 9.46 -19.16 -30.20
C THR A 184 9.59 -20.40 -29.31
N CYS A 185 8.48 -20.87 -28.75
CA CYS A 185 8.44 -22.07 -27.91
C CYS A 185 8.80 -23.35 -28.70
N ALA A 186 8.32 -23.49 -29.94
CA ALA A 186 8.66 -24.63 -30.80
C ALA A 186 10.16 -24.71 -31.10
N ALA A 187 10.79 -23.57 -31.40
CA ALA A 187 12.23 -23.50 -31.64
C ALA A 187 13.08 -23.91 -30.42
N VAL A 188 12.64 -23.61 -29.19
CA VAL A 188 13.30 -24.06 -27.94
C VAL A 188 13.26 -25.58 -27.84
N SER A 189 12.08 -26.12 -28.13
CA SER A 189 11.71 -27.51 -27.91
C SER A 189 12.35 -28.48 -28.92
N GLU A 190 12.64 -28.02 -30.14
CA GLU A 190 13.10 -28.89 -31.25
C GLU A 190 14.63 -29.00 -31.40
N GLY A 191 15.43 -28.23 -30.65
CA GLY A 191 16.89 -28.38 -30.73
C GLY A 191 17.67 -27.17 -30.28
N GLY A 192 17.29 -26.56 -29.16
CA GLY A 192 18.05 -25.43 -28.68
C GLY A 192 19.53 -25.72 -28.50
N THR A 193 20.38 -24.79 -28.93
CA THR A 193 21.81 -24.84 -28.59
C THR A 193 21.89 -24.83 -27.07
N ALA A 194 22.46 -25.88 -26.47
CA ALA A 194 22.81 -25.87 -25.06
C ALA A 194 23.60 -24.57 -24.80
N ALA A 195 23.17 -23.77 -23.82
CA ALA A 195 23.94 -22.57 -23.52
C ALA A 195 25.35 -22.98 -23.09
N SER A 196 26.31 -22.09 -23.31
CA SER A 196 27.64 -22.26 -22.73
C SER A 196 27.51 -22.55 -21.24
N SER A 197 28.39 -23.37 -20.66
CA SER A 197 28.43 -23.58 -19.20
C SER A 197 28.70 -22.31 -18.37
N THR A 198 28.91 -21.18 -19.05
CA THR A 198 29.18 -19.86 -18.48
C THR A 198 28.10 -18.83 -18.84
N GLY A 199 27.02 -19.20 -19.54
CA GLY A 199 26.03 -18.25 -20.06
C GLY A 199 26.51 -17.42 -21.26
N THR A 200 25.64 -16.55 -21.78
CA THR A 200 25.89 -15.66 -22.93
C THR A 200 26.23 -14.22 -22.55
N GLU A 201 26.14 -13.86 -21.27
CA GLU A 201 26.30 -12.48 -20.76
C GLU A 201 25.29 -11.47 -21.33
N LYS A 202 24.25 -11.96 -22.01
CA LYS A 202 23.17 -11.14 -22.57
C LYS A 202 21.96 -11.11 -21.64
N TRP A 203 21.15 -10.07 -21.80
CA TRP A 203 19.94 -9.86 -20.99
C TRP A 203 18.74 -10.61 -21.58
N TYR A 204 17.92 -11.20 -20.71
CA TYR A 204 16.63 -11.77 -21.05
C TYR A 204 15.58 -11.37 -20.02
N ALA A 205 14.30 -11.46 -20.41
CA ALA A 205 13.20 -11.13 -19.51
C ALA A 205 12.98 -12.24 -18.48
N ASP A 206 13.05 -11.88 -17.21
CA ASP A 206 12.58 -12.69 -16.10
C ASP A 206 11.15 -12.30 -15.75
N TYR A 207 10.23 -13.22 -16.02
CA TYR A 207 8.81 -13.06 -15.68
C TYR A 207 8.48 -13.60 -14.28
N SER A 208 9.46 -14.18 -13.59
CA SER A 208 9.32 -14.64 -12.21
C SER A 208 9.57 -13.48 -11.23
N GLY A 209 8.71 -13.36 -10.21
CA GLY A 209 8.84 -12.30 -9.21
C GLY A 209 8.66 -10.87 -9.76
N GLU A 210 9.62 -9.99 -9.47
CA GLU A 210 9.62 -8.55 -9.74
C GLU A 210 9.93 -8.24 -11.22
N GLN A 211 9.15 -8.76 -12.18
CA GLN A 211 9.18 -8.48 -13.64
C GLN A 211 10.28 -7.51 -14.14
N HIS A 212 11.48 -8.03 -14.40
CA HIS A 212 12.65 -7.27 -14.86
C HIS A 212 13.51 -8.12 -15.81
N CYS A 213 14.62 -7.57 -16.30
CA CYS A 213 15.56 -8.31 -17.14
C CYS A 213 16.77 -8.77 -16.33
N VAL A 214 17.23 -9.98 -16.55
CA VAL A 214 18.41 -10.57 -15.90
C VAL A 214 19.41 -11.03 -16.96
N LYS A 215 20.69 -11.13 -16.59
CA LYS A 215 21.73 -11.66 -17.48
C LYS A 215 21.79 -13.18 -17.41
N ASP A 216 22.01 -13.78 -18.58
CA ASP A 216 22.38 -15.18 -18.72
C ASP A 216 23.86 -15.37 -18.35
N CYS A 217 24.11 -15.54 -17.06
CA CYS A 217 25.42 -15.77 -16.45
C CYS A 217 25.30 -16.57 -15.15
N GLU A 218 26.42 -17.09 -14.64
CA GLU A 218 26.46 -17.83 -13.37
C GLU A 218 26.15 -16.89 -12.19
N TYR A 219 25.15 -17.26 -11.39
CA TYR A 219 24.79 -16.53 -10.17
C TYR A 219 25.54 -17.12 -8.96
N ASP A 220 26.26 -16.27 -8.22
CA ASP A 220 26.92 -16.61 -6.96
C ASP A 220 26.48 -15.64 -5.86
N ALA A 221 25.69 -16.14 -4.91
CA ALA A 221 25.21 -15.36 -3.77
C ALA A 221 26.34 -14.80 -2.86
N ALA A 222 27.58 -15.25 -3.01
CA ALA A 222 28.74 -14.70 -2.32
C ALA A 222 29.46 -13.58 -3.09
N ASP A 223 29.11 -13.35 -4.36
CA ASP A 223 29.72 -12.35 -5.24
C ASP A 223 28.66 -11.39 -5.79
N ALA A 224 28.57 -10.20 -5.18
CA ALA A 224 27.65 -9.12 -5.56
C ALA A 224 27.82 -8.64 -7.01
N SER A 225 28.92 -8.96 -7.70
CA SER A 225 29.05 -8.66 -9.13
C SER A 225 28.16 -9.54 -10.02
N THR A 226 27.61 -10.62 -9.46
CA THR A 226 26.68 -11.54 -10.12
C THR A 226 25.21 -11.29 -9.75
N ASP A 227 24.89 -10.24 -9.00
CA ASP A 227 23.50 -9.93 -8.59
C ASP A 227 22.57 -9.64 -9.79
N THR A 228 23.15 -9.31 -10.95
CA THR A 228 22.41 -9.15 -12.22
C THR A 228 22.19 -10.46 -12.98
N CYS A 229 22.76 -11.59 -12.52
CA CYS A 229 22.67 -12.89 -13.18
C CYS A 229 21.40 -13.64 -12.76
N GLY A 230 20.61 -14.07 -13.75
CA GLY A 230 19.42 -14.92 -13.54
C GLY A 230 19.72 -16.42 -13.53
N GLY A 231 21.00 -16.79 -13.58
CA GLY A 231 21.46 -18.15 -13.82
C GLY A 231 21.76 -18.41 -15.29
N VAL A 232 22.48 -19.52 -15.54
CA VAL A 232 22.83 -19.95 -16.89
C VAL A 232 21.62 -20.66 -17.50
N LEU A 233 21.11 -20.15 -18.61
CA LEU A 233 20.02 -20.78 -19.35
C LEU A 233 20.42 -22.19 -19.78
N GLU A 234 19.58 -23.20 -19.58
CA GLU A 234 19.90 -24.56 -20.09
C GLU A 234 19.89 -24.59 -21.63
N SER A 235 19.14 -23.67 -22.25
CA SER A 235 19.01 -23.49 -23.70
C SER A 235 18.75 -22.03 -24.04
N THR A 236 19.39 -21.51 -25.08
CA THR A 236 19.19 -20.13 -25.58
C THR A 236 18.21 -20.04 -26.74
N ALA A 237 17.75 -21.17 -27.28
CA ALA A 237 16.79 -21.12 -28.37
C ALA A 237 15.44 -20.57 -27.88
N GLY A 238 14.82 -19.72 -28.71
CA GLY A 238 13.59 -18.97 -28.41
C GLY A 238 13.69 -17.92 -27.30
N VAL A 239 14.77 -17.88 -26.54
CA VAL A 239 15.01 -16.74 -25.64
C VAL A 239 15.50 -15.56 -26.47
N MET A 240 14.77 -14.45 -26.42
CA MET A 240 15.20 -13.21 -27.05
C MET A 240 16.22 -12.54 -26.14
N LEU A 241 17.48 -12.57 -26.57
CA LEU A 241 18.61 -12.01 -25.83
C LEU A 241 18.94 -10.61 -26.33
N TYR A 242 19.20 -9.69 -25.40
CA TYR A 242 19.52 -8.29 -25.67
C TYR A 242 20.93 -7.96 -25.19
N ASP A 243 21.58 -6.99 -25.83
CA ASP A 243 22.93 -6.57 -25.43
C ASP A 243 22.89 -5.72 -24.16
N GLU A 244 21.81 -4.96 -23.96
CA GLU A 244 21.62 -4.05 -22.82
C GLU A 244 20.27 -4.28 -22.11
N ALA A 245 20.22 -3.96 -20.82
CA ALA A 245 19.02 -4.12 -20.00
C ALA A 245 17.87 -3.21 -20.44
N ASP A 246 18.18 -1.98 -20.89
CA ASP A 246 17.20 -1.01 -21.35
C ASP A 246 16.48 -1.46 -22.64
N GLU A 247 17.20 -2.09 -23.56
CA GLU A 247 16.63 -2.71 -24.76
C GLU A 247 15.69 -3.86 -24.38
N CYS A 248 16.11 -4.72 -23.44
CA CYS A 248 15.28 -5.80 -22.94
C CYS A 248 14.00 -5.27 -22.28
N CYS A 249 14.13 -4.31 -21.37
CA CYS A 249 13.02 -3.65 -20.68
C CYS A 249 12.04 -2.99 -21.64
N ALA A 250 12.53 -2.21 -22.61
CA ALA A 250 11.67 -1.55 -23.59
C ALA A 250 10.90 -2.56 -24.47
N ALA A 251 11.52 -3.69 -24.81
CA ALA A 251 10.93 -4.68 -25.70
C ALA A 251 10.00 -5.68 -25.00
N LYS A 252 10.28 -6.01 -23.73
CA LYS A 252 9.56 -7.06 -22.98
C LYS A 252 8.64 -6.53 -21.88
N PHE A 253 8.89 -5.32 -21.39
CA PHE A 253 8.23 -4.73 -20.23
C PHE A 253 7.73 -3.32 -20.52
N SER A 254 7.15 -3.09 -21.71
CA SER A 254 6.70 -1.74 -22.13
C SER A 254 5.55 -1.15 -21.29
N TRP A 255 4.97 -1.94 -20.38
CA TRP A 255 3.94 -1.50 -19.42
C TRP A 255 4.53 -1.06 -18.08
N LEU A 256 5.80 -1.38 -17.81
CA LEU A 256 6.55 -0.88 -16.67
C LEU A 256 7.16 0.49 -17.01
N GLU A 257 7.36 1.30 -15.99
CA GLU A 257 8.19 2.50 -16.12
C GLU A 257 9.63 2.08 -16.49
N ALA A 258 10.14 2.63 -17.58
CA ALA A 258 11.39 2.17 -18.19
C ALA A 258 12.57 2.22 -17.22
N ASP A 259 12.68 3.31 -16.46
CA ASP A 259 13.77 3.51 -15.50
C ASP A 259 13.67 2.53 -14.32
N LEU A 260 12.45 2.15 -13.90
CA LEU A 260 12.26 1.16 -12.83
C LEU A 260 12.70 -0.23 -13.28
N CYS A 261 12.29 -0.64 -14.48
CA CYS A 261 12.72 -1.92 -15.03
C CYS A 261 14.25 -1.99 -15.16
N VAL A 262 14.89 -0.92 -15.62
CA VAL A 262 16.35 -0.87 -15.78
C VAL A 262 17.08 -0.93 -14.44
N GLU A 263 16.64 -0.19 -13.42
CA GLU A 263 17.27 -0.21 -12.09
C GLU A 263 17.12 -1.58 -11.41
N LEU A 264 15.92 -2.18 -11.46
CA LEU A 264 15.70 -3.56 -10.99
C LEU A 264 16.60 -4.56 -11.72
N SER A 265 16.74 -4.41 -13.05
CA SER A 265 17.59 -5.28 -13.88
C SER A 265 19.08 -5.12 -13.55
N ALA A 266 19.54 -3.88 -13.39
CA ALA A 266 20.93 -3.58 -13.09
C ALA A 266 21.30 -3.87 -11.63
N GLN A 267 20.31 -4.08 -10.75
CA GLN A 267 20.44 -4.05 -9.29
C GLN A 267 21.23 -2.81 -8.81
N ALA A 268 21.22 -1.76 -9.63
CA ALA A 268 21.90 -0.52 -9.33
C ALA A 268 21.15 0.17 -8.18
N ASN A 269 21.89 0.69 -7.22
CA ASN A 269 21.34 1.28 -6.00
C ASN A 269 20.38 0.36 -5.22
N GLY A 270 20.48 -0.98 -5.33
CA GLY A 270 19.56 -1.91 -4.68
C GLY A 270 18.20 -2.04 -5.37
N GLY A 271 18.11 -1.66 -6.65
CA GLY A 271 16.89 -1.76 -7.47
C GLY A 271 15.95 -0.56 -7.31
N TYR A 272 16.47 0.60 -6.92
CA TYR A 272 15.68 1.80 -6.61
C TYR A 272 15.98 2.95 -7.59
N THR A 273 14.94 3.60 -8.09
CA THR A 273 15.07 4.72 -9.05
C THR A 273 15.32 6.08 -8.38
N SER A 274 15.12 6.20 -7.07
CA SER A 274 15.09 7.47 -6.32
C SER A 274 14.04 8.47 -6.80
N LYS A 275 13.04 8.01 -7.58
CA LYS A 275 11.91 8.82 -8.04
C LYS A 275 10.73 8.73 -7.08
N TRP A 276 9.75 9.62 -7.25
CA TRP A 276 8.59 9.70 -6.38
C TRP A 276 7.39 8.98 -6.97
N TYR A 277 6.60 8.31 -6.13
CA TYR A 277 5.32 7.70 -6.50
C TYR A 277 4.27 7.95 -5.42
N VAL A 278 3.00 7.86 -5.78
CA VAL A 278 1.90 8.17 -4.86
C VAL A 278 1.63 7.00 -3.90
N SER A 279 1.61 7.28 -2.59
CA SER A 279 0.94 6.44 -1.59
C SER A 279 -0.47 6.98 -1.37
N TYR A 280 -1.47 6.32 -1.97
CA TYR A 280 -2.87 6.69 -1.77
C TYR A 280 -3.37 6.40 -0.35
N GLN A 281 -2.71 5.48 0.36
CA GLN A 281 -3.08 5.14 1.74
C GLN A 281 -2.70 6.26 2.71
N ASP A 282 -1.53 6.87 2.49
CA ASP A 282 -0.98 7.90 3.36
C ASP A 282 -1.20 9.32 2.80
N TYR A 283 -1.77 9.42 1.60
CA TYR A 283 -2.03 10.67 0.88
C TYR A 283 -0.79 11.54 0.66
N VAL A 284 0.35 10.90 0.45
CA VAL A 284 1.64 11.54 0.17
C VAL A 284 2.28 10.93 -1.06
N CYS A 285 3.31 11.56 -1.58
CA CYS A 285 4.25 10.94 -2.49
C CYS A 285 5.45 10.44 -1.69
N VAL A 286 5.86 9.21 -1.93
CA VAL A 286 7.04 8.60 -1.29
C VAL A 286 8.10 8.35 -2.34
N LYS A 287 9.36 8.37 -1.92
CA LYS A 287 10.51 8.13 -2.79
C LYS A 287 10.78 6.63 -2.88
N ASP A 288 11.01 6.16 -4.09
CA ASP A 288 11.47 4.83 -4.43
C ASP A 288 12.94 4.69 -4.04
N CYS A 289 13.19 4.28 -2.81
CA CYS A 289 14.50 4.14 -2.20
C CYS A 289 14.45 3.21 -0.99
N GLU A 290 15.63 2.78 -0.54
CA GLU A 290 15.78 1.91 0.63
C GLU A 290 15.11 2.52 1.86
N VAL A 291 14.20 1.76 2.47
CA VAL A 291 13.44 2.22 3.63
C VAL A 291 14.34 2.29 4.85
N ASP A 292 14.77 3.50 5.19
CA ASP A 292 15.38 3.83 6.47
C ASP A 292 14.59 4.97 7.13
N ALA A 293 13.62 4.59 7.98
CA ALA A 293 12.77 5.56 8.68
C ALA A 293 13.54 6.54 9.59
N THR A 294 14.82 6.30 9.88
CA THR A 294 15.64 7.18 10.73
C THR A 294 16.41 8.22 9.93
N ASN A 295 16.93 7.83 8.76
CA ASN A 295 17.81 8.70 7.96
C ASN A 295 17.21 9.16 6.63
N ASN A 296 16.13 8.52 6.18
CA ASN A 296 15.51 8.76 4.87
C ASN A 296 13.98 8.60 4.97
N PRO A 297 13.32 9.49 5.75
CA PRO A 297 11.92 9.34 6.13
C PRO A 297 10.98 9.46 4.92
N GLU A 298 11.44 10.01 3.79
CA GLU A 298 10.70 10.05 2.53
C GLU A 298 10.62 8.71 1.78
N CYS A 299 11.43 7.70 2.15
CA CYS A 299 11.47 6.43 1.42
C CYS A 299 10.27 5.52 1.69
N GLY A 300 9.60 5.11 0.61
CA GLY A 300 8.51 4.15 0.62
C GLY A 300 8.91 2.72 0.23
N GLY A 301 10.16 2.52 -0.19
CA GLY A 301 10.60 1.29 -0.85
C GLY A 301 10.22 1.26 -2.32
N ASN A 302 10.38 0.09 -2.94
CA ASN A 302 9.90 -0.13 -4.30
C ASN A 302 8.36 -0.13 -4.31
N PRO A 303 7.73 0.42 -5.37
CA PRO A 303 6.29 0.39 -5.48
C PRO A 303 5.79 -1.05 -5.62
N SER A 304 4.76 -1.41 -4.85
CA SER A 304 4.16 -2.76 -4.89
C SER A 304 3.45 -3.06 -6.20
N ASP A 305 3.02 -2.02 -6.91
CA ASP A 305 2.54 -2.10 -8.29
C ASP A 305 3.60 -1.45 -9.20
N THR A 306 4.28 -2.26 -9.99
CA THR A 306 5.39 -1.80 -10.84
C THR A 306 4.91 -1.03 -12.07
N SER A 307 3.59 -0.90 -12.28
CA SER A 307 2.99 -0.02 -13.28
C SER A 307 2.70 1.40 -12.77
N VAL A 308 3.04 1.71 -11.51
CA VAL A 308 2.87 3.06 -10.99
C VAL A 308 3.73 4.06 -11.75
N ARG A 309 3.18 5.27 -11.92
CA ARG A 309 3.91 6.36 -12.54
C ARG A 309 4.92 6.95 -11.56
N LEU A 310 6.16 7.06 -12.00
CA LEU A 310 7.25 7.68 -11.26
C LEU A 310 7.45 9.14 -11.67
N PHE A 311 7.80 9.99 -10.70
CA PHE A 311 7.97 11.43 -10.86
C PHE A 311 9.36 11.88 -10.41
N ALA A 312 9.90 12.93 -11.02
CA ALA A 312 11.24 13.43 -10.68
C ALA A 312 11.30 14.08 -9.28
N ASP A 313 10.19 14.65 -8.81
CA ASP A 313 10.09 15.36 -7.55
C ASP A 313 8.69 15.20 -6.90
N ALA A 314 8.64 15.43 -5.59
CA ALA A 314 7.43 15.26 -4.78
C ALA A 314 6.31 16.23 -5.22
N GLY A 315 6.63 17.51 -5.46
CA GLY A 315 5.64 18.51 -5.90
C GLY A 315 4.94 18.13 -7.21
N THR A 316 5.69 17.61 -8.19
CA THR A 316 5.13 17.13 -9.47
C THR A 316 4.26 15.89 -9.26
N CYS A 317 4.68 14.95 -8.41
CA CYS A 317 3.86 13.79 -8.04
C CYS A 317 2.54 14.24 -7.37
N CYS A 318 2.62 15.10 -6.36
CA CYS A 318 1.49 15.61 -5.59
C CYS A 318 0.48 16.35 -6.49
N SER A 319 0.95 17.30 -7.30
CA SER A 319 0.09 18.06 -8.22
C SER A 319 -0.55 17.19 -9.32
N SER A 320 0.12 16.10 -9.73
CA SER A 320 -0.37 15.20 -10.78
C SER A 320 -1.36 14.15 -10.26
N MET A 321 -1.09 13.57 -9.08
CA MET A 321 -1.80 12.40 -8.57
C MET A 321 -2.78 12.73 -7.44
N LEU A 322 -2.52 13.79 -6.67
CA LEU A 322 -3.26 14.16 -5.46
C LEU A 322 -3.88 15.57 -5.58
N GLY A 323 -4.49 15.88 -6.72
CA GLY A 323 -5.04 17.22 -7.01
C GLY A 323 -6.21 17.67 -6.13
N TRP A 324 -6.70 16.83 -5.21
CA TRP A 324 -7.66 17.21 -4.17
C TRP A 324 -7.00 17.72 -2.88
N ILE A 325 -5.67 17.57 -2.75
CA ILE A 325 -4.83 18.11 -1.68
C ILE A 325 -4.04 19.27 -2.27
N THR A 326 -3.80 20.33 -1.48
CA THR A 326 -2.92 21.41 -1.92
C THR A 326 -1.50 20.89 -2.10
N SER A 327 -0.90 21.14 -3.28
CA SER A 327 0.41 20.61 -3.67
C SER A 327 1.48 20.85 -2.59
N ASP A 328 1.54 22.06 -2.04
CA ASP A 328 2.52 22.44 -1.00
C ASP A 328 2.41 21.58 0.27
N ILE A 329 1.19 21.19 0.66
CA ILE A 329 0.97 20.36 1.85
C ILE A 329 1.45 18.94 1.57
N CYS A 330 1.01 18.36 0.45
CA CYS A 330 1.45 17.03 0.06
C CYS A 330 2.98 16.97 -0.08
N GLU A 331 3.59 17.96 -0.72
CA GLU A 331 5.05 18.04 -0.89
C GLU A 331 5.76 18.11 0.46
N SER A 332 5.28 18.95 1.39
CA SER A 332 5.88 19.06 2.72
C SER A 332 5.85 17.74 3.50
N PHE A 333 4.76 16.98 3.42
CA PHE A 333 4.66 15.66 4.05
C PHE A 333 5.48 14.59 3.32
N SER A 334 5.57 14.70 1.99
CA SER A 334 6.35 13.79 1.15
C SER A 334 7.85 13.92 1.44
N GLU A 335 8.36 15.15 1.54
CA GLU A 335 9.78 15.43 1.81
C GLU A 335 10.15 15.29 3.30
N GLY A 336 9.21 15.51 4.21
CA GLY A 336 9.41 15.31 5.66
C GLY A 336 9.27 13.85 6.10
N GLY A 337 8.75 12.99 5.22
CA GLY A 337 8.41 11.61 5.49
C GLY A 337 7.17 11.39 6.36
N THR A 338 6.73 10.13 6.47
CA THR A 338 5.51 9.73 7.22
C THR A 338 5.59 9.96 8.75
N ALA A 339 6.71 10.49 9.24
CA ALA A 339 6.80 11.05 10.58
C ALA A 339 6.01 12.36 10.62
N VAL A 340 4.72 12.24 10.96
CA VAL A 340 3.79 13.33 11.23
C VAL A 340 4.45 14.32 12.21
N SER A 341 5.10 15.35 11.68
CA SER A 341 5.21 16.62 12.38
C SER A 341 3.77 17.16 12.39
N ASN A 342 3.08 16.87 13.50
CA ASN A 342 1.76 17.40 13.81
C ASN A 342 1.85 18.89 14.19
N ASP A 343 2.80 19.64 13.63
CA ASP A 343 3.11 21.00 14.07
C ASP A 343 2.11 22.03 13.51
N GLY A 344 1.19 21.59 12.64
CA GLY A 344 0.21 22.42 11.93
C GLY A 344 0.88 23.43 10.99
N THR A 345 0.08 24.16 10.20
CA THR A 345 0.61 25.18 9.27
C THR A 345 1.17 26.42 9.98
N ASN A 346 0.93 26.56 11.29
CA ASN A 346 1.18 27.76 12.09
C ASN A 346 0.49 29.03 11.55
N LYS A 347 -0.50 28.86 10.67
CA LYS A 347 -1.34 29.95 10.16
C LYS A 347 -2.64 30.06 10.95
N TRP A 348 -3.26 31.22 10.86
CA TRP A 348 -4.50 31.52 11.58
C TRP A 348 -5.72 31.08 10.78
N TYR A 349 -6.71 30.49 11.45
CA TYR A 349 -8.01 30.17 10.88
C TYR A 349 -9.14 30.55 11.82
N ALA A 350 -10.34 30.74 11.26
CA ALA A 350 -11.52 31.11 12.02
C ALA A 350 -12.11 29.91 12.78
N MET A 351 -12.18 30.03 14.10
CA MET A 351 -12.93 29.12 14.97
C MET A 351 -14.33 29.72 15.20
N TYR A 352 -15.25 29.41 14.29
CA TYR A 352 -16.61 29.98 14.28
C TYR A 352 -17.44 29.71 15.54
N GLY A 353 -17.13 28.65 16.30
CA GLY A 353 -17.82 28.37 17.57
C GLY A 353 -17.61 29.46 18.61
N ASP A 354 -16.41 30.05 18.61
CA ASP A 354 -15.98 31.03 19.62
C ASP A 354 -15.78 32.45 19.01
N ASN A 355 -16.09 32.61 17.72
CA ASN A 355 -15.95 33.87 16.97
C ASN A 355 -14.54 34.50 17.06
N LEU A 356 -13.51 33.68 17.15
CA LEU A 356 -12.11 34.09 17.25
C LEU A 356 -11.25 33.36 16.22
N CYS A 357 -10.03 33.83 16.03
CA CYS A 357 -9.05 33.18 15.20
C CYS A 357 -8.02 32.45 16.08
N VAL A 358 -7.64 31.25 15.65
CA VAL A 358 -6.62 30.42 16.32
C VAL A 358 -5.59 29.95 15.30
N LYS A 359 -4.39 29.61 15.79
CA LYS A 359 -3.37 28.98 14.94
C LYS A 359 -3.63 27.50 14.77
N ASP A 360 -3.43 27.03 13.55
CA ASP A 360 -3.31 25.62 13.22
C ASP A 360 -1.93 25.12 13.66
N CYS A 361 -1.88 24.48 14.83
CA CYS A 361 -0.65 23.98 15.44
C CYS A 361 -0.88 22.80 16.39
N ALA A 362 0.22 22.12 16.74
CA ALA A 362 0.23 21.04 17.72
C ALA A 362 -0.32 21.50 19.10
N THR A 363 -1.35 20.83 19.60
CA THR A 363 -1.80 21.03 20.99
C THR A 363 -0.86 20.33 21.97
N GLY A 364 -0.50 21.00 23.07
CA GLY A 364 0.43 20.48 24.09
C GLY A 364 1.60 21.40 24.43
N GLY A 365 1.78 22.49 23.69
CA GLY A 365 2.72 23.57 24.00
C GLY A 365 2.15 24.65 24.93
N ALA A 366 2.97 25.65 25.27
CA ALA A 366 2.57 26.83 26.04
C ALA A 366 1.94 27.95 25.18
N ASP A 367 1.70 27.70 23.88
CA ASP A 367 1.09 28.68 22.98
C ASP A 367 -0.43 28.71 23.20
N ALA A 368 -0.90 29.76 23.89
CA ALA A 368 -2.32 30.00 24.16
C ALA A 368 -3.13 30.32 22.89
N THR A 369 -2.48 30.59 21.76
CA THR A 369 -3.13 30.87 20.47
C THR A 369 -3.45 29.62 19.67
N CYS A 370 -3.07 28.44 20.17
CA CYS A 370 -3.17 27.20 19.42
C CYS A 370 -4.57 26.58 19.43
N GLY A 371 -5.15 26.41 18.25
CA GLY A 371 -6.49 25.84 18.02
C GLY A 371 -6.52 24.34 17.81
N GLY A 372 -5.35 23.70 17.71
CA GLY A 372 -5.20 22.32 17.26
C GLY A 372 -4.88 22.23 15.77
N VAL A 373 -4.44 21.03 15.37
CA VAL A 373 -4.13 20.72 13.98
C VAL A 373 -5.42 20.47 13.22
N ILE A 374 -5.58 21.11 12.07
CA ILE A 374 -6.69 20.81 11.17
C ILE A 374 -6.32 19.62 10.27
N ASP A 375 -6.91 18.46 10.56
CA ASP A 375 -6.70 17.23 9.77
C ASP A 375 -7.23 17.33 8.32
N ASN A 376 -8.18 18.24 8.05
CA ASN A 376 -8.72 18.48 6.70
C ASN A 376 -8.81 19.98 6.41
N THR A 377 -7.85 20.48 5.64
CA THR A 377 -7.73 21.89 5.27
C THR A 377 -8.63 22.29 4.10
N ALA A 378 -9.36 21.35 3.48
CA ALA A 378 -10.20 21.64 2.33
C ALA A 378 -11.31 22.65 2.70
N GLY A 379 -11.27 23.82 2.05
CA GLY A 379 -12.22 24.91 2.29
C GLY A 379 -11.89 25.80 3.49
N VAL A 380 -10.80 25.51 4.22
CA VAL A 380 -10.29 26.39 5.27
C VAL A 380 -9.43 27.48 4.63
N ALA A 381 -9.73 28.72 4.98
CA ALA A 381 -8.94 29.87 4.54
C ALA A 381 -8.02 30.31 5.67
N PHE A 382 -6.73 30.10 5.45
CA PHE A 382 -5.68 30.49 6.37
C PHE A 382 -5.26 31.94 6.16
N CYS A 383 -4.87 32.59 7.25
CA CYS A 383 -4.43 33.98 7.30
C CYS A 383 -3.04 34.06 7.96
N ASP A 384 -2.28 35.10 7.61
CA ASP A 384 -0.90 35.26 8.09
C ASP A 384 -0.84 35.70 9.56
N ASP A 385 -1.86 36.42 10.03
CA ASP A 385 -2.00 36.88 11.41
C ASP A 385 -3.47 36.91 11.88
N ALA A 386 -3.67 37.07 13.19
CA ALA A 386 -4.99 37.14 13.83
C ALA A 386 -5.82 38.33 13.31
N ALA A 387 -5.19 39.49 13.11
CA ALA A 387 -5.85 40.71 12.63
C ALA A 387 -6.49 40.49 11.26
N THR A 388 -5.71 39.95 10.32
CA THR A 388 -6.15 39.63 8.96
C THR A 388 -7.26 38.57 8.98
N CYS A 389 -7.13 37.57 9.84
CA CYS A 389 -8.16 36.55 10.03
C CYS A 389 -9.48 37.14 10.52
N CYS A 390 -9.43 37.96 11.58
CA CYS A 390 -10.60 38.60 12.17
C CYS A 390 -11.31 39.52 11.17
N GLU A 391 -10.56 40.37 10.45
CA GLU A 391 -11.13 41.27 9.43
C GLU A 391 -11.78 40.50 8.27
N ALA A 392 -11.16 39.38 7.85
CA ALA A 392 -11.67 38.59 6.72
C ALA A 392 -12.84 37.67 7.07
N LYS A 393 -12.92 37.18 8.31
CA LYS A 393 -13.83 36.09 8.71
C LYS A 393 -14.97 36.53 9.60
N PHE A 394 -14.80 37.61 10.35
CA PHE A 394 -15.74 38.05 11.37
C PHE A 394 -16.12 39.53 11.17
N THR A 395 -16.70 39.86 10.01
CA THR A 395 -17.09 41.25 9.68
C THR A 395 -18.20 41.82 10.57
N TRP A 396 -18.81 40.99 11.43
CA TRP A 396 -19.83 41.38 12.41
C TRP A 396 -19.30 41.49 13.84
N VAL A 397 -18.03 41.15 14.06
CA VAL A 397 -17.33 41.22 15.34
C VAL A 397 -16.45 42.47 15.32
N ASP A 398 -16.24 43.10 16.47
CA ASP A 398 -15.25 44.19 16.54
C ASP A 398 -13.86 43.62 16.27
N LYS A 399 -13.18 44.15 15.24
CA LYS A 399 -11.92 43.58 14.76
C LYS A 399 -10.81 43.66 15.82
N ASP A 400 -10.79 44.73 16.62
CA ASP A 400 -9.75 44.97 17.61
C ASP A 400 -9.97 43.99 18.79
N LEU A 401 -11.23 43.74 19.15
CA LEU A 401 -11.60 42.75 20.17
C LEU A 401 -11.28 41.32 19.74
N CYS A 402 -11.66 40.95 18.51
CA CYS A 402 -11.34 39.64 17.96
C CYS A 402 -9.83 39.40 17.94
N GLU A 403 -9.05 40.38 17.46
CA GLU A 403 -7.59 40.28 17.42
C GLU A 403 -6.99 40.11 18.82
N ALA A 404 -7.43 40.92 19.79
CA ALA A 404 -6.93 40.86 21.16
C ALA A 404 -7.14 39.45 21.77
N VAL A 405 -8.39 38.95 21.72
CA VAL A 405 -8.74 37.65 22.30
C VAL A 405 -8.06 36.49 21.56
N SER A 406 -7.90 36.60 20.23
CA SER A 406 -7.20 35.60 19.42
C SER A 406 -5.70 35.52 19.75
N ASN A 407 -5.05 36.64 20.04
CA ASN A 407 -3.61 36.70 20.32
C ASN A 407 -3.25 36.20 21.72
N ASN A 408 -4.12 36.36 22.70
CA ASN A 408 -3.95 35.77 24.03
C ASN A 408 -5.26 35.89 24.82
N ALA A 409 -5.71 34.80 25.43
CA ALA A 409 -6.87 34.80 26.29
C ALA A 409 -6.67 35.76 27.47
N GLY A 410 -7.54 36.76 27.59
CA GLY A 410 -7.41 37.84 28.58
C GLY A 410 -6.54 39.01 28.13
N SER A 411 -6.27 39.16 26.82
CA SER A 411 -5.86 40.45 26.28
C SER A 411 -7.06 41.40 26.23
N PHE A 412 -6.74 42.67 26.41
CA PHE A 412 -7.69 43.77 26.53
C PHE A 412 -7.42 44.78 25.43
N THR A 413 -8.46 45.39 24.88
CA THR A 413 -8.33 46.45 23.86
C THR A 413 -8.10 47.84 24.45
N ASP A 414 -8.28 48.00 25.76
CA ASP A 414 -8.34 49.30 26.47
C ASP A 414 -9.45 50.24 25.97
N LYS A 415 -10.39 49.75 25.16
CA LYS A 415 -11.55 50.51 24.67
C LYS A 415 -12.74 50.37 25.60
N PHE A 416 -13.74 51.23 25.42
CA PHE A 416 -14.95 51.25 26.23
C PHE A 416 -16.10 50.51 25.56
N TYR A 417 -16.89 49.80 26.35
CA TYR A 417 -18.17 49.21 25.94
C TYR A 417 -19.25 49.53 26.96
N VAL A 418 -20.51 49.38 26.55
CA VAL A 418 -21.65 49.80 27.36
C VAL A 418 -22.08 48.70 28.31
N ASP A 419 -22.22 49.05 29.59
CA ASP A 419 -22.94 48.27 30.59
C ASP A 419 -24.32 48.90 30.79
N TYR A 420 -25.30 48.40 30.03
CA TYR A 420 -26.68 48.88 30.07
C TYR A 420 -27.35 48.65 31.44
N ALA A 421 -26.91 47.66 32.22
CA ALA A 421 -27.52 47.34 33.50
C ALA A 421 -27.13 48.35 34.58
N ASN A 422 -25.90 48.86 34.52
CA ASN A 422 -25.37 49.83 35.49
C ASN A 422 -25.28 51.26 34.93
N GLU A 423 -25.84 51.52 33.75
CA GLU A 423 -25.91 52.85 33.15
C GLU A 423 -24.54 53.55 33.06
N LYS A 424 -23.52 52.77 32.70
CA LYS A 424 -22.14 53.24 32.56
C LYS A 424 -21.46 52.61 31.35
N CYS A 425 -20.35 53.21 30.94
CA CYS A 425 -19.41 52.59 30.02
C CYS A 425 -18.28 51.99 30.84
N VAL A 426 -17.91 50.75 30.57
CA VAL A 426 -16.79 50.09 31.21
C VAL A 426 -15.67 49.89 30.19
N GLN A 427 -14.44 49.91 30.66
CA GLN A 427 -13.27 49.68 29.84
C GLN A 427 -12.98 48.18 29.77
N ASP A 428 -12.72 47.71 28.57
CA ASP A 428 -12.13 46.40 28.30
C ASP A 428 -10.69 46.41 28.82
N CYS A 429 -10.55 46.04 30.10
CA CYS A 429 -9.30 45.92 30.86
C CYS A 429 -9.51 44.97 32.04
N ASP A 430 -8.41 44.58 32.70
CA ASP A 430 -8.41 43.68 33.85
C ASP A 430 -9.37 44.20 34.95
N SER A 431 -10.41 43.42 35.24
CA SER A 431 -11.44 43.78 36.23
C SER A 431 -10.90 43.96 37.65
N SER A 432 -9.69 43.46 37.94
CA SER A 432 -9.00 43.73 39.20
C SER A 432 -8.49 45.18 39.34
N GLY A 433 -8.46 45.94 38.24
CA GLY A 433 -8.09 47.36 38.21
C GLY A 433 -9.09 48.31 38.88
N GLY A 434 -10.33 47.85 39.13
CA GLY A 434 -11.44 48.70 39.59
C GLY A 434 -11.99 49.58 38.48
N ASP A 435 -12.95 50.46 38.80
CA ASP A 435 -13.53 51.37 37.80
C ASP A 435 -12.42 52.20 37.10
N PRO A 436 -12.44 52.29 35.76
CA PRO A 436 -13.54 51.92 34.87
C PRO A 436 -13.50 50.48 34.31
N CYS A 437 -12.61 49.58 34.77
CA CYS A 437 -12.44 48.24 34.19
C CYS A 437 -13.64 47.31 34.40
N GLY A 438 -14.17 46.77 33.29
CA GLY A 438 -15.29 45.82 33.25
C GLY A 438 -14.89 44.36 32.96
N GLY A 439 -13.63 44.11 32.60
CA GLY A 439 -13.21 42.83 31.99
C GLY A 439 -13.45 42.82 30.47
N ASN A 440 -13.22 41.67 29.84
CA ASN A 440 -13.59 41.50 28.42
C ASN A 440 -15.11 41.47 28.28
N PRO A 441 -15.67 42.02 27.19
CA PRO A 441 -17.06 41.78 26.82
C PRO A 441 -17.31 40.28 26.64
N ASP A 442 -18.39 39.77 27.23
CA ASP A 442 -18.81 38.36 27.06
C ASP A 442 -19.21 38.04 25.61
N ASP A 443 -19.64 39.06 24.85
CA ASP A 443 -20.03 38.95 23.45
C ASP A 443 -19.03 39.73 22.58
N LEU A 444 -18.29 39.02 21.73
CA LEU A 444 -17.29 39.63 20.84
C LEU A 444 -17.92 40.57 19.79
N SER A 445 -19.23 40.49 19.55
CA SER A 445 -19.94 41.46 18.70
C SER A 445 -20.27 42.78 19.42
N THR A 446 -19.89 42.90 20.69
CA THR A 446 -20.03 44.14 21.46
C THR A 446 -19.25 45.25 20.78
N ARG A 447 -19.96 46.34 20.46
CA ARG A 447 -19.34 47.53 19.88
C ARG A 447 -18.43 48.21 20.90
N LEU A 448 -17.17 48.41 20.51
CA LEU A 448 -16.20 49.15 21.29
C LEU A 448 -16.13 50.63 20.84
N TYR A 449 -15.69 51.48 21.77
CA TYR A 449 -15.54 52.92 21.60
C TYR A 449 -14.18 53.36 22.13
N ASP A 450 -13.49 54.25 21.42
CA ASP A 450 -12.14 54.70 21.81
C ASP A 450 -12.11 55.50 23.12
N THR A 451 -13.23 56.08 23.55
CA THR A 451 -13.33 56.94 24.75
C THR A 451 -14.65 56.70 25.48
N LYS A 452 -14.64 56.90 26.81
CA LYS A 452 -15.86 56.82 27.63
C LYS A 452 -16.88 57.88 27.24
N GLU A 453 -16.44 59.07 26.84
CA GLU A 453 -17.30 60.17 26.37
C GLU A 453 -18.08 59.76 25.11
N THR A 454 -17.39 59.14 24.13
CA THR A 454 -18.03 58.65 22.90
C THR A 454 -18.96 57.47 23.19
N CYS A 455 -18.55 56.56 24.08
CA CYS A 455 -19.41 55.47 24.53
C CYS A 455 -20.69 56.00 25.18
N CYS A 456 -20.57 56.92 26.13
CA CYS A 456 -21.69 57.51 26.87
C CYS A 456 -22.66 58.25 25.93
N SER A 457 -22.15 59.14 25.09
CA SER A 457 -22.98 59.93 24.17
C SER A 457 -23.65 59.07 23.08
N THR A 458 -23.01 57.99 22.63
CA THR A 458 -23.54 57.15 21.53
C THR A 458 -24.42 56.01 22.02
N ALA A 459 -23.98 55.27 23.03
CA ALA A 459 -24.67 54.06 23.52
C ALA A 459 -25.70 54.38 24.61
N LEU A 460 -25.45 55.42 25.41
CA LEU A 460 -26.28 55.83 26.55
C LEU A 460 -26.80 57.26 26.38
N GLY A 461 -27.07 57.71 25.16
CA GLY A 461 -27.47 59.10 24.86
C GLY A 461 -28.82 59.56 25.45
N TRP A 462 -29.53 58.70 26.20
CA TRP A 462 -30.66 59.11 27.04
C TRP A 462 -30.26 59.57 28.44
N LEU A 463 -29.02 59.32 28.85
CA LEU A 463 -28.40 59.85 30.06
C LEU A 463 -27.59 61.08 29.71
N LYS A 464 -27.56 62.04 30.63
CA LYS A 464 -26.63 63.18 30.53
C LYS A 464 -25.21 62.63 30.47
N GLU A 465 -24.41 63.10 29.53
CA GLU A 465 -23.04 62.60 29.31
C GLU A 465 -22.22 62.65 30.60
N GLY A 466 -22.29 63.76 31.34
CA GLY A 466 -21.60 63.92 32.63
C GLY A 466 -22.05 62.92 33.71
N THR A 467 -23.32 62.49 33.70
CA THR A 467 -23.81 61.44 34.60
C THR A 467 -23.20 60.09 34.23
N CYS A 468 -23.24 59.72 32.94
CA CYS A 468 -22.70 58.45 32.47
C CYS A 468 -21.18 58.35 32.70
N VAL A 469 -20.44 59.42 32.41
CA VAL A 469 -18.98 59.47 32.64
C VAL A 469 -18.68 59.36 34.15
N ALA A 470 -19.46 59.99 35.01
CA ALA A 470 -19.27 59.86 36.44
C ALA A 470 -19.57 58.44 36.97
N ASN A 471 -20.66 57.81 36.49
CA ASN A 471 -20.96 56.41 36.79
C ASN A 471 -19.83 55.48 36.33
N THR A 472 -19.26 55.76 35.14
CA THR A 472 -18.10 55.05 34.57
C THR A 472 -16.87 55.14 35.48
N ASP A 473 -16.59 56.33 36.00
CA ASP A 473 -15.44 56.58 36.89
C ASP A 473 -15.69 56.14 38.35
N GLY A 474 -16.87 55.62 38.68
CA GLY A 474 -17.25 55.32 40.07
C GLY A 474 -17.32 56.58 40.96
N THR A 475 -17.59 57.74 40.37
CA THR A 475 -17.64 59.03 41.05
C THR A 475 -19.06 59.59 41.07
N THR A 476 -19.30 60.59 41.93
CA THR A 476 -20.54 61.37 41.86
C THR A 476 -20.39 62.39 40.75
N ALA A 477 -21.38 62.46 39.87
CA ALA A 477 -21.38 63.45 38.80
C ALA A 477 -21.24 64.86 39.39
N THR A 478 -20.36 65.66 38.81
CA THR A 478 -20.14 67.05 39.23
C THR A 478 -20.46 67.96 38.08
N GLY A 479 -21.31 68.97 38.31
CA GLY A 479 -21.50 70.04 37.35
C GLY A 479 -20.38 71.08 37.44
N SER A 480 -20.26 71.89 36.40
CA SER A 480 -19.28 72.98 36.30
C SER A 480 -19.53 74.14 37.28
N ASN A 481 -20.69 74.17 37.96
CA ASN A 481 -21.23 75.27 38.75
C ASN A 481 -21.54 76.55 37.95
N ASN A 482 -21.42 76.49 36.62
CA ASN A 482 -21.94 77.52 35.73
C ASN A 482 -23.47 77.48 35.69
N TRP A 483 -24.08 78.47 35.06
CA TRP A 483 -25.53 78.63 35.00
C TRP A 483 -26.05 78.27 33.62
N TYR A 484 -27.20 77.62 33.53
CA TYR A 484 -27.90 77.39 32.26
C TYR A 484 -29.38 77.69 32.42
N VAL A 485 -30.07 77.85 31.29
CA VAL A 485 -31.50 78.11 31.27
C VAL A 485 -32.25 76.79 31.35
N ASP A 486 -32.95 76.55 32.45
CA ASP A 486 -34.03 75.58 32.48
C ASP A 486 -35.23 76.18 31.75
N TRP A 487 -35.44 75.72 30.51
CA TRP A 487 -36.52 76.19 29.66
C TRP A 487 -37.91 75.72 30.11
N GLY A 488 -37.99 74.61 30.85
CA GLY A 488 -39.24 74.09 31.39
C GLY A 488 -39.80 75.01 32.47
N ASP A 489 -38.92 75.47 33.36
CA ASP A 489 -39.28 76.38 34.45
C ASP A 489 -39.09 77.87 34.11
N SER A 490 -38.48 78.16 32.95
CA SER A 490 -38.07 79.52 32.55
C SER A 490 -37.24 80.21 33.62
N LYS A 491 -36.24 79.49 34.14
CA LYS A 491 -35.30 79.97 35.18
C LYS A 491 -33.87 79.66 34.80
N CYS A 492 -32.96 80.38 35.44
CA CYS A 492 -31.54 80.10 35.40
C CYS A 492 -31.16 79.27 36.61
N VAL A 493 -30.65 78.08 36.36
CA VAL A 493 -30.24 77.12 37.37
C VAL A 493 -28.75 76.84 37.23
N GLN A 494 -28.12 76.40 38.31
CA GLN A 494 -26.72 76.00 38.29
C GLN A 494 -26.58 74.55 37.82
N ASP A 495 -25.57 74.35 36.98
CA ASP A 495 -25.01 73.05 36.60
C ASP A 495 -24.33 72.43 37.81
N CYS A 496 -25.11 71.68 38.58
CA CYS A 496 -24.67 70.94 39.77
C CYS A 496 -25.68 69.84 40.12
N PRO A 497 -25.26 68.80 40.85
CA PRO A 497 -26.15 67.71 41.26
C PRO A 497 -27.37 68.25 42.01
N GLU A 498 -28.57 67.78 41.68
CA GLU A 498 -29.82 68.22 42.33
C GLU A 498 -29.76 68.05 43.86
N SER A 499 -29.03 67.03 44.33
CA SER A 499 -28.80 66.76 45.76
C SER A 499 -28.01 67.85 46.49
N SER A 500 -27.33 68.74 45.77
CA SER A 500 -26.55 69.85 46.35
C SER A 500 -27.44 70.98 46.90
N GLY A 501 -28.72 71.02 46.49
CA GLY A 501 -29.69 72.02 46.92
C GLY A 501 -29.39 73.44 46.38
N GLY A 502 -30.09 74.44 46.91
CA GLY A 502 -29.95 75.82 46.44
C GLY A 502 -30.54 76.02 45.04
N ASN A 503 -29.75 76.62 44.14
CA ASN A 503 -30.15 76.90 42.76
C ASN A 503 -29.73 75.79 41.78
N CYS A 504 -29.33 74.61 42.26
CA CYS A 504 -28.95 73.49 41.41
C CYS A 504 -30.15 72.96 40.63
N GLY A 505 -30.06 72.95 39.30
CA GLY A 505 -31.10 72.44 38.40
C GLY A 505 -30.79 71.05 37.84
N GLY A 506 -29.75 70.40 38.35
CA GLY A 506 -29.17 69.21 37.76
C GLY A 506 -27.95 69.53 36.90
N LEU A 507 -27.40 68.49 36.27
CA LEU A 507 -26.26 68.64 35.37
C LEU A 507 -26.73 69.23 34.04
N ALA A 508 -25.96 70.16 33.49
CA ALA A 508 -26.21 70.68 32.15
C ALA A 508 -25.98 69.60 31.08
N GLU A 509 -26.77 69.65 30.02
CA GLU A 509 -26.57 68.86 28.81
C GLU A 509 -25.53 69.52 27.90
N ASP A 510 -25.04 68.80 26.90
CA ASP A 510 -24.08 69.33 25.92
C ASP A 510 -24.65 70.49 25.07
N TRP A 511 -25.98 70.52 24.88
CA TRP A 511 -26.70 71.60 24.20
C TRP A 511 -27.04 72.79 25.10
N ASP A 512 -26.82 72.68 26.41
CA ASP A 512 -27.07 73.80 27.33
C ASP A 512 -25.96 74.84 27.23
N LEU A 513 -26.36 76.08 26.96
CA LEU A 513 -25.42 77.19 26.96
C LEU A 513 -25.08 77.58 28.40
N LEU A 514 -23.85 77.32 28.81
CA LEU A 514 -23.34 77.65 30.15
C LEU A 514 -22.89 79.11 30.24
N TYR A 515 -23.31 79.78 31.31
CA TYR A 515 -22.97 81.16 31.67
C TYR A 515 -22.18 81.21 32.97
N SER A 516 -21.23 82.13 33.08
CA SER A 516 -20.37 82.23 34.26
C SER A 516 -21.08 82.77 35.51
N SER A 517 -22.26 83.39 35.33
CA SER A 517 -23.06 83.95 36.41
C SER A 517 -24.56 83.85 36.13
N SER A 518 -25.37 83.84 37.20
CA SER A 518 -26.83 83.90 37.10
C SER A 518 -27.32 85.15 36.39
N THR A 519 -26.64 86.29 36.55
CA THR A 519 -27.04 87.55 35.90
C THR A 519 -26.90 87.47 34.38
N GLU A 520 -25.82 86.86 33.88
CA GLU A 520 -25.65 86.62 32.44
C GLU A 520 -26.70 85.67 31.90
N CYS A 521 -26.95 84.55 32.61
CA CYS A 521 -28.00 83.62 32.24
C CYS A 521 -29.38 84.31 32.21
N CYS A 522 -29.74 85.08 33.23
CA CYS A 522 -31.02 85.79 33.31
C CYS A 522 -31.19 86.84 32.22
N GLY A 523 -30.09 87.39 31.70
CA GLY A 523 -30.10 88.23 30.50
C GLY A 523 -30.67 87.53 29.27
N ARG A 524 -30.66 86.19 29.24
CA ARG A 524 -31.26 85.36 28.17
C ARG A 524 -32.78 85.25 28.29
N LEU A 525 -33.35 85.56 29.45
CA LEU A 525 -34.77 85.49 29.79
C LEU A 525 -35.37 86.90 30.05
N PRO A 526 -35.36 87.83 29.06
CA PRO A 526 -35.78 89.22 29.29
C PRO A 526 -37.27 89.39 29.65
N TRP A 527 -38.09 88.34 29.53
CA TRP A 527 -39.49 88.33 29.92
C TRP A 527 -39.72 87.85 31.36
N VAL A 528 -38.67 87.40 32.07
CA VAL A 528 -38.72 86.96 33.47
C VAL A 528 -38.16 88.07 34.36
N ASP A 529 -38.81 88.37 35.48
CA ASP A 529 -38.30 89.35 36.44
C ASP A 529 -37.01 88.81 37.08
N VAL A 530 -35.96 89.63 37.10
CA VAL A 530 -34.63 89.27 37.62
C VAL A 530 -34.69 88.74 39.05
N SER A 531 -35.62 89.23 39.89
CA SER A 531 -35.79 88.77 41.27
C SER A 531 -36.38 87.36 41.41
N SER A 532 -36.94 86.82 40.33
CA SER A 532 -37.58 85.50 40.27
C SER A 532 -36.87 84.51 39.32
N CYS A 533 -35.76 84.94 38.72
CA CYS A 533 -35.10 84.24 37.63
C CYS A 533 -34.23 83.05 38.07
N THR A 534 -33.85 82.96 39.35
CA THR A 534 -33.05 81.84 39.90
C THR A 534 -33.83 81.06 40.94
#